data_AF-A0A6C0AK67-F1
#
_entry.id   AF-A0A6C0AK67-F1
#
_cell.length_a   1.000
_cell.length_b   1.000
_cell.length_c   1.000
_cell.angle_alpha   90.00
_cell.angle_beta   90.00
_cell.angle_gamma   90.00
#
_symmetry.space_group_name_H-M   'P 1'
#
loop_
_entity.id
_entity.type
_entity.pdbx_description
1 polymer ?
#
loop_
_entity_poly.entity_id
_entity_poly.type
_entity_poly.pdbx_seq_one_letter_code
_entity_poly.pdbx_strand_id
1 'polypeptide(L)'
;MIFIPNELFFIVYQFVGPKSLYLNKEYYHFLQDKKKPYLENPIRLHYTIVQWYYNNNNGNRHIINTSRRKRRPTMKMIPRLHIDVSGNYGIHVGENNEITIEEKLSNIIIPPQYRYNRASVYINTTTVLSEIHSLYSENINYLKDYSKIWNIFT
;
A
#
# COMPACT_ATOMS: atom_id res chain seq x y z
N MET A 1 -28.53 -28.41 18.03
CA MET A 1 -27.75 -27.19 17.72
C MET A 1 -26.72 -27.60 16.69
N ILE A 2 -26.76 -27.06 15.47
CA ILE A 2 -25.87 -27.49 14.38
C ILE A 2 -24.49 -26.87 14.65
N PHE A 3 -23.50 -27.71 14.95
CA PHE A 3 -22.12 -27.28 15.11
C PHE A 3 -21.48 -27.18 13.72
N ILE A 4 -21.17 -25.96 13.30
CA ILE A 4 -20.43 -25.73 12.05
C ILE A 4 -18.94 -25.63 12.42
N PRO A 5 -18.05 -26.43 11.80
CA PRO A 5 -16.61 -26.31 11.96
C PRO A 5 -16.08 -24.91 11.70
N ASN A 6 -15.04 -24.50 12.43
CA ASN A 6 -14.43 -23.17 12.31
C ASN A 6 -13.90 -22.88 10.89
N GLU A 7 -13.48 -23.91 10.13
CA GLU A 7 -13.08 -23.75 8.73
C GLU A 7 -14.24 -23.33 7.83
N LEU A 8 -15.42 -23.92 8.02
CA LEU A 8 -16.62 -23.56 7.25
C LEU A 8 -17.11 -22.16 7.65
N PHE A 9 -17.03 -21.81 8.93
CA PHE A 9 -17.26 -20.44 9.39
C PHE A 9 -16.29 -19.46 8.76
N PHE A 10 -15.03 -19.81 8.61
CA PHE A 10 -14.03 -18.95 7.97
C PHE A 10 -14.34 -18.70 6.49
N ILE A 11 -14.78 -19.72 5.76
CA ILE A 11 -15.24 -19.56 4.37
C ILE A 11 -16.43 -18.61 4.31
N VAL A 12 -17.47 -18.83 5.13
CA VAL A 12 -18.64 -17.95 5.17
C VAL A 12 -18.24 -16.52 5.55
N TYR A 13 -17.35 -16.36 6.53
CA TYR A 13 -16.85 -15.07 6.98
C TYR A 13 -16.09 -14.31 5.89
N GLN A 14 -15.32 -15.00 5.03
CA GLN A 14 -14.68 -14.37 3.87
C GLN A 14 -15.68 -13.74 2.90
N PHE A 15 -16.90 -14.28 2.79
CA PHE A 15 -17.94 -13.75 1.89
C PHE A 15 -18.82 -12.68 2.53
N VAL A 16 -19.18 -12.84 3.81
CA VAL A 16 -20.16 -11.94 4.48
C VAL A 16 -19.45 -10.79 5.23
N GLY A 17 -18.15 -10.91 5.48
CA GLY A 17 -17.32 -9.85 6.04
C GLY A 17 -17.51 -9.61 7.55
N PRO A 18 -16.95 -8.52 8.10
CA PRO A 18 -16.81 -8.30 9.53
C PRO A 18 -18.15 -8.02 10.24
N LYS A 19 -19.18 -7.61 9.49
CA LYS A 19 -20.52 -7.31 10.03
C LYS A 19 -21.36 -8.56 10.31
N SER A 20 -20.89 -9.74 9.91
CA SER A 20 -21.71 -10.95 9.85
C SER A 20 -21.68 -11.84 11.10
N LEU A 21 -20.72 -11.65 12.01
CA LEU A 21 -20.49 -12.60 13.10
C LEU A 21 -20.24 -11.89 14.44
N TYR A 22 -21.22 -12.02 15.34
CA TYR A 22 -21.04 -11.77 16.76
C TYR A 22 -20.23 -12.93 17.38
N LEU A 23 -19.18 -12.55 18.10
CA LEU A 23 -18.01 -13.36 18.45
C LEU A 23 -18.32 -14.57 19.35
N ASN A 24 -18.21 -15.77 18.79
CA ASN A 24 -17.83 -16.96 19.57
C ASN A 24 -16.34 -16.81 19.96
N LYS A 25 -16.03 -16.96 21.26
CA LYS A 25 -14.66 -16.91 21.79
C LYS A 25 -13.72 -17.90 21.07
N GLU A 26 -14.20 -19.10 20.76
CA GLU A 26 -13.43 -20.12 20.05
C GLU A 26 -13.05 -19.66 18.63
N TYR A 27 -13.99 -19.03 17.93
CA TYR A 27 -13.77 -18.50 16.59
C TYR A 27 -12.79 -17.31 16.61
N TYR A 28 -12.85 -16.47 17.64
CA TYR A 28 -11.87 -15.40 17.84
C TYR A 28 -10.45 -15.94 18.03
N HIS A 29 -10.28 -16.96 18.87
CA HIS A 29 -8.98 -17.62 19.06
C HIS A 29 -8.47 -18.24 17.76
N PHE A 30 -9.35 -18.92 17.01
CA PHE A 30 -9.02 -19.45 15.68
C PHE A 30 -8.51 -18.37 14.71
N LEU A 31 -9.16 -17.20 14.66
CA LEU A 31 -8.70 -16.08 13.83
C LEU A 31 -7.34 -15.52 14.29
N GLN A 32 -7.11 -15.44 15.61
CA GLN A 32 -5.82 -15.00 16.16
C GLN A 32 -4.70 -15.98 15.79
N ASP A 33 -4.95 -17.28 15.91
CA ASP A 33 -3.99 -18.32 15.54
C ASP A 33 -3.65 -18.28 14.04
N LYS A 34 -4.63 -17.98 13.17
CA LYS A 34 -4.39 -17.76 11.74
C LYS A 34 -3.56 -16.51 11.43
N LYS A 35 -3.64 -15.48 12.28
CA LYS A 35 -2.89 -14.22 12.10
C LYS A 35 -1.46 -14.31 12.62
N LYS A 36 -1.23 -15.11 13.66
CA LYS A 36 0.06 -15.24 14.35
C LYS A 36 1.27 -15.45 13.43
N PRO A 37 1.22 -16.31 12.39
CA PRO A 37 2.36 -16.50 11.48
C PRO A 37 2.79 -15.23 10.75
N TYR A 38 1.87 -14.32 10.46
CA TYR A 38 2.14 -13.05 9.75
C TYR A 38 2.56 -11.92 10.68
N LEU A 39 2.35 -12.09 11.99
CA LEU A 39 2.89 -11.21 13.01
C LEU A 39 4.34 -11.58 13.32
N GLU A 40 4.64 -12.88 13.34
CA GLU A 40 6.00 -13.40 13.57
C GLU A 40 6.89 -13.23 12.33
N ASN A 41 6.35 -13.49 11.14
CA ASN A 41 7.04 -13.33 9.87
C ASN A 41 6.28 -12.31 8.99
N PRO A 42 6.61 -11.01 9.07
CA PRO A 42 5.92 -9.99 8.30
C PRO A 42 6.13 -10.17 6.80
N ILE A 43 5.21 -9.62 6.03
CA ILE A 43 5.29 -9.66 4.57
C ILE A 43 6.23 -8.58 4.08
N ARG A 44 7.24 -8.99 3.31
CA ARG A 44 8.13 -8.07 2.63
C ARG A 44 7.56 -7.67 1.28
N LEU A 45 7.16 -6.41 1.15
CA LEU A 45 6.78 -5.82 -0.11
C LEU A 45 7.94 -5.02 -0.68
N HIS A 46 8.34 -5.36 -1.89
CA HIS A 46 9.33 -4.63 -2.66
C HIS A 46 8.62 -3.62 -3.55
N TYR A 47 9.17 -2.42 -3.61
CA TYR A 47 8.56 -1.35 -4.38
C TYR A 47 9.59 -0.42 -5.00
N THR A 48 9.15 0.26 -6.04
CA THR A 48 9.90 1.33 -6.68
C THR A 48 9.09 2.61 -6.64
N ILE A 49 9.75 3.71 -6.30
CA ILE A 49 9.13 5.04 -6.28
C ILE A 49 9.65 5.81 -7.48
N VAL A 50 8.76 6.50 -8.17
CA VAL A 50 9.12 7.53 -9.15
C VAL A 50 8.97 8.89 -8.50
N GLN A 51 9.99 9.73 -8.65
CA GLN A 51 9.99 11.11 -8.20
C GLN A 51 10.20 12.06 -9.38
N TRP A 52 9.38 13.09 -9.45
CA TRP A 52 9.47 14.18 -10.41
C TRP A 52 10.06 15.41 -9.73
N TYR A 53 11.11 15.96 -10.33
CA TYR A 53 11.77 17.17 -9.82
C TYR A 53 12.13 18.08 -10.98
N TYR A 54 12.24 19.37 -10.68
CA TYR A 54 12.71 20.35 -11.63
C TYR A 54 14.19 20.59 -11.36
N ASN A 55 15.04 20.23 -12.31
CA ASN A 55 16.46 20.49 -12.18
C ASN A 55 16.71 22.01 -12.13
N ASN A 56 17.22 22.48 -10.99
CA ASN A 56 17.55 23.88 -10.78
C ASN A 56 19.05 24.06 -11.04
N ASN A 57 19.44 23.97 -12.31
CA ASN A 57 20.84 23.90 -12.70
C ASN A 57 21.68 25.15 -12.38
N ASN A 58 21.13 26.21 -11.81
CA ASN A 58 21.88 27.40 -11.41
C ASN A 58 21.42 27.85 -10.02
N GLY A 59 22.37 28.12 -9.11
CA GLY A 59 22.16 28.54 -7.72
C GLY A 59 21.37 29.83 -7.49
N ASN A 60 20.75 30.40 -8.53
CA ASN A 60 19.77 31.45 -8.43
C ASN A 60 18.38 30.86 -8.58
N ARG A 61 17.56 30.97 -7.53
CA ARG A 61 16.13 30.66 -7.53
C ARG A 61 15.42 31.56 -8.54
N HIS A 62 15.49 31.22 -9.83
CA HIS A 62 14.73 31.91 -10.85
C HIS A 62 13.25 31.58 -10.61
N ILE A 63 12.48 32.62 -10.32
CA ILE A 63 11.03 32.58 -10.24
C ILE A 63 10.51 31.92 -11.53
N ILE A 64 9.92 30.73 -11.45
CA ILE A 64 9.61 29.91 -12.63
C ILE A 64 8.55 30.60 -13.51
N ASN A 65 7.77 31.53 -12.95
CA ASN A 65 6.75 32.31 -13.67
C ASN A 65 7.30 33.29 -14.72
N THR A 66 8.60 33.57 -14.80
CA THR A 66 9.16 34.53 -15.79
C THR A 66 9.81 33.87 -17.02
N SER A 67 9.90 32.53 -17.06
CA SER A 67 10.50 31.81 -18.19
C SER A 67 9.52 31.69 -19.35
N ARG A 68 9.87 32.22 -20.53
CA ARG A 68 9.11 32.04 -21.79
C ARG A 68 9.01 30.57 -22.23
N ARG A 69 9.88 29.68 -21.73
CA ARG A 69 9.86 28.23 -22.02
C ARG A 69 9.25 27.46 -20.83
N LYS A 70 8.26 26.60 -21.11
CA LYS A 70 7.76 25.61 -20.13
C LYS A 70 8.91 24.67 -19.77
N ARG A 71 9.41 24.75 -18.52
CA ARG A 71 10.38 23.76 -18.02
C ARG A 71 9.68 22.41 -17.90
N ARG A 72 10.32 21.35 -18.39
CA ARG A 72 9.84 19.98 -18.24
C ARG A 72 10.45 19.37 -16.97
N PRO A 73 9.67 18.67 -16.14
CA PRO A 73 10.22 17.96 -14.99
C PRO A 73 11.09 16.79 -15.47
N THR A 74 12.07 16.44 -14.66
CA THR A 74 12.89 15.24 -14.81
C THR A 74 12.40 14.16 -13.88
N MET A 75 12.27 12.94 -14.41
CA MET A 75 11.91 11.76 -13.63
C MET A 75 13.16 11.13 -13.03
N LYS A 76 13.11 10.76 -11.75
CA LYS A 76 14.09 9.90 -11.10
C LYS A 76 13.37 8.72 -10.47
N MET A 77 13.78 7.53 -10.86
CA MET A 77 13.34 6.30 -10.22
C MET A 77 14.25 6.03 -9.02
N ILE A 78 13.65 5.76 -7.87
CA ILE A 78 14.33 5.24 -6.69
C ILE A 78 14.17 3.72 -6.72
N PRO A 79 15.22 2.96 -7.10
CA PRO A 79 15.11 1.53 -7.25
C PRO A 79 15.09 0.83 -5.88
N ARG A 80 14.34 -0.28 -5.83
CA ARG A 80 14.50 -1.38 -4.86
C ARG A 80 14.39 -0.95 -3.39
N LEU A 81 13.26 -0.36 -3.03
CA LEU A 81 12.87 -0.20 -1.64
C LEU A 81 12.08 -1.42 -1.17
N HIS A 82 12.01 -1.61 0.13
CA HIS A 82 11.15 -2.63 0.73
C HIS A 82 10.50 -2.10 2.01
N ILE A 83 9.36 -2.69 2.34
CA ILE A 83 8.66 -2.46 3.59
C ILE A 83 8.15 -3.80 4.11
N ASP A 84 8.34 -4.03 5.40
CA ASP A 84 7.81 -5.20 6.09
C ASP A 84 6.45 -4.83 6.69
N VAL A 85 5.43 -5.61 6.36
CA VAL A 85 4.04 -5.32 6.67
C VAL A 85 3.46 -6.47 7.49
N SER A 86 2.98 -6.13 8.69
CA SER A 86 2.26 -7.05 9.58
C SER A 86 0.98 -6.40 10.08
N GLY A 87 -0.18 -6.87 9.63
CA GLY A 87 -1.49 -6.44 10.13
C GLY A 87 -2.44 -5.95 9.06
N ASN A 88 -3.59 -5.38 9.43
CA ASN A 88 -4.53 -4.95 8.40
C ASN A 88 -4.09 -3.63 7.73
N TYR A 89 -3.57 -3.77 6.50
CA TYR A 89 -3.13 -2.67 5.63
C TYR A 89 -3.81 -2.69 4.26
N GLY A 90 -4.86 -3.51 4.08
CA GLY A 90 -5.66 -3.55 2.85
C GLY A 90 -4.83 -3.89 1.62
N ILE A 91 -4.14 -5.04 1.65
CA ILE A 91 -3.35 -5.52 0.52
C ILE A 91 -4.18 -6.57 -0.21
N HIS A 92 -4.53 -6.31 -1.46
CA HIS A 92 -5.27 -7.25 -2.30
C HIS A 92 -4.37 -7.80 -3.41
N VAL A 93 -4.50 -9.09 -3.67
CA VAL A 93 -3.83 -9.76 -4.79
C VAL A 93 -4.89 -10.20 -5.78
N GLY A 94 -4.87 -9.60 -6.97
CA GLY A 94 -5.74 -9.96 -8.08
C GLY A 94 -5.39 -11.31 -8.70
N GLU A 95 -6.23 -11.79 -9.62
CA GLU A 95 -6.05 -13.08 -10.31
C GLU A 95 -4.74 -13.12 -11.12
N ASN A 96 -4.35 -11.97 -11.69
CA ASN A 96 -3.10 -11.80 -12.46
C ASN A 96 -1.85 -11.64 -11.59
N ASN A 97 -1.93 -11.86 -10.27
CA ASN A 97 -0.89 -11.51 -9.30
C ASN A 97 -0.59 -10.00 -9.21
N GLU A 98 -1.47 -9.16 -9.73
CA GLU A 98 -1.41 -7.71 -9.53
C GLU A 98 -1.69 -7.40 -8.06
N ILE A 99 -0.83 -6.63 -7.43
CA ILE A 99 -0.97 -6.25 -6.04
C ILE A 99 -1.53 -4.84 -5.98
N THR A 100 -2.70 -4.69 -5.39
CA THR A 100 -3.30 -3.39 -5.08
C THR A 100 -3.26 -3.14 -3.58
N ILE A 101 -3.09 -1.87 -3.22
CA ILE A 101 -2.94 -1.46 -1.82
C ILE A 101 -3.90 -0.33 -1.50
N GLU A 102 -4.45 -0.36 -0.29
CA GLU A 102 -5.29 0.72 0.21
C GLU A 102 -4.51 2.02 0.48
N GLU A 103 -5.26 3.11 0.63
CA GLU A 103 -4.70 4.43 0.89
C GLU A 103 -3.81 4.44 2.14
N LYS A 104 -4.20 3.70 3.18
CA LYS A 104 -3.45 3.57 4.45
C LYS A 104 -2.01 3.12 4.21
N LEU A 105 -1.80 2.01 3.49
CA LEU A 105 -0.47 1.50 3.22
C LEU A 105 0.29 2.41 2.26
N SER A 106 -0.39 2.93 1.24
CA SER A 106 0.21 3.87 0.31
C SER A 106 0.75 5.11 1.04
N ASN A 107 0.04 5.62 2.05
CA ASN A 107 0.43 6.81 2.83
C ASN A 107 1.62 6.54 3.75
N ILE A 108 1.84 5.28 4.14
CA ILE A 108 3.05 4.85 4.86
C ILE A 108 4.26 4.83 3.92
N ILE A 109 4.07 4.28 2.72
CA ILE A 109 5.14 4.20 1.71
C ILE A 109 5.53 5.59 1.20
N ILE A 110 4.54 6.41 0.84
CA ILE A 110 4.72 7.80 0.41
C ILE A 110 3.70 8.69 1.13
N PRO A 111 4.10 9.42 2.18
CA PRO A 111 3.23 10.36 2.86
C PRO A 111 2.68 11.43 1.90
N PRO A 112 1.43 11.91 2.07
CA PRO A 112 0.78 12.85 1.16
C PRO A 112 1.61 14.11 0.85
N GLN A 113 2.36 14.62 1.84
CA GLN A 113 3.25 15.77 1.71
C GLN A 113 4.40 15.60 0.70
N TYR A 114 4.73 14.35 0.35
CA TYR A 114 5.75 14.02 -0.67
C TYR A 114 5.13 13.62 -2.01
N ARG A 115 3.83 13.30 -2.04
CA ARG A 115 3.08 13.04 -3.28
C ARG A 115 2.76 14.31 -4.04
N TYR A 116 2.38 15.35 -3.31
CA TYR A 116 1.91 16.60 -3.89
C TYR A 116 2.89 17.73 -3.59
N ASN A 117 2.87 18.73 -4.46
CA ASN A 117 3.83 19.81 -4.46
C ASN A 117 3.88 20.56 -3.11
N ARG A 118 5.09 20.86 -2.62
CA ARG A 118 5.26 22.05 -1.80
C ARG A 118 5.07 23.24 -2.74
N ALA A 119 3.95 23.94 -2.61
CA ALA A 119 3.78 25.24 -3.24
C ALA A 119 4.88 26.17 -2.71
N SER A 120 6.03 26.18 -3.38
CA SER A 120 6.94 27.32 -3.24
C SER A 120 6.23 28.49 -3.92
N VAL A 121 6.37 29.70 -3.37
CA VAL A 121 5.78 30.95 -3.89
C VAL A 121 6.03 31.16 -5.40
N TYR A 122 6.97 30.41 -5.98
CA TYR A 122 7.48 30.57 -7.32
C TYR A 122 7.27 29.38 -8.25
N ILE A 123 6.65 28.27 -7.80
CA ILE A 123 6.45 27.05 -8.61
C ILE A 123 5.09 26.41 -8.31
N ASN A 124 4.16 26.54 -9.26
CA ASN A 124 2.96 25.72 -9.30
C ASN A 124 3.22 24.49 -10.18
N THR A 125 3.41 23.31 -9.57
CA THR A 125 3.36 22.05 -10.31
C THR A 125 1.93 21.51 -10.26
N THR A 126 1.43 21.12 -11.43
CA THR A 126 0.14 20.42 -11.57
C THR A 126 0.30 18.90 -11.56
N THR A 127 1.53 18.40 -11.37
CA THR A 127 1.89 16.98 -11.48
C THR A 127 2.25 16.40 -10.11
N VAL A 128 1.86 15.14 -9.89
CA VAL A 128 2.27 14.34 -8.72
C VAL A 128 3.79 14.28 -8.66
N LEU A 129 4.36 14.63 -7.50
CA LEU A 129 5.80 14.65 -7.26
C LEU A 129 6.36 13.26 -7.00
N SER A 130 5.67 12.42 -6.24
CA SER A 130 6.13 11.06 -5.92
C SER A 130 4.98 10.06 -6.01
N GLU A 131 5.22 8.94 -6.69
CA GLU A 131 4.25 7.86 -6.85
C GLU A 131 4.91 6.48 -6.77
N ILE A 132 4.15 5.47 -6.37
CA ILE A 132 4.59 4.08 -6.37
C ILE A 132 4.48 3.58 -7.81
N HIS A 133 5.61 3.24 -8.42
CA HIS A 133 5.67 2.81 -9.81
C HIS A 133 5.47 1.31 -9.97
N SER A 134 6.04 0.53 -9.07
CA SER A 134 5.82 -0.92 -9.04
C SER A 134 5.83 -1.44 -7.61
N LEU A 135 5.09 -2.53 -7.40
CA LEU A 135 4.95 -3.24 -6.14
C LEU A 135 4.99 -4.75 -6.43
N TYR A 136 5.83 -5.51 -5.73
CA TYR A 136 5.87 -6.97 -5.84
C TYR A 136 6.28 -7.61 -4.51
N SER A 137 5.97 -8.90 -4.36
CA SER A 137 6.45 -9.73 -3.25
C SER A 137 7.19 -10.93 -3.82
N GLU A 138 8.27 -11.34 -3.16
CA GLU A 138 9.01 -12.54 -3.55
C GLU A 138 8.20 -13.82 -3.34
N ASN A 139 7.29 -13.82 -2.35
CA ASN A 139 6.40 -14.94 -2.06
C ASN A 139 4.93 -14.55 -2.26
N ILE A 140 4.47 -14.67 -3.51
CA ILE A 140 3.10 -14.28 -3.89
C ILE A 140 2.03 -15.16 -3.24
N ASN A 141 2.32 -16.45 -3.02
CA ASN A 141 1.37 -17.37 -2.40
C ASN A 141 1.13 -17.00 -0.94
N TYR A 142 2.20 -16.67 -0.21
CA TYR A 142 2.11 -16.15 1.15
C TYR A 142 1.33 -14.84 1.23
N LEU A 143 1.54 -13.95 0.24
CA LEU A 143 0.78 -12.70 0.14
C LEU A 143 -0.72 -12.94 -0.13
N LYS A 144 -1.06 -13.91 -0.99
CA LYS A 144 -2.46 -14.28 -1.27
C LYS A 144 -3.16 -14.78 -0.01
N ASP A 145 -2.49 -15.63 0.77
CA ASP A 145 -3.07 -16.17 2.00
C ASP A 145 -3.25 -15.09 3.07
N TYR A 146 -2.28 -14.18 3.19
CA TYR A 146 -2.41 -13.00 4.03
C TYR A 146 -3.57 -12.10 3.62
N SER A 147 -3.68 -11.79 2.32
CA SER A 147 -4.78 -10.98 1.77
C SER A 147 -6.13 -11.59 2.17
N LYS A 148 -6.29 -12.91 2.06
CA LYS A 148 -7.51 -13.60 2.48
C LYS A 148 -7.80 -13.52 3.98
N ILE A 149 -6.77 -13.50 4.83
CA ILE A 149 -6.91 -13.50 6.30
C ILE A 149 -7.17 -12.09 6.84
N TRP A 150 -6.55 -11.06 6.24
CA TRP A 150 -6.58 -9.70 6.76
C TRP A 150 -7.61 -8.79 6.07
N ASN A 151 -7.96 -9.03 4.80
CA ASN A 151 -9.00 -8.24 4.11
C ASN A 151 -10.43 -8.59 4.54
N ILE A 152 -10.59 -9.44 5.56
CA ILE A 152 -11.91 -9.70 6.16
C ILE A 152 -12.35 -8.54 7.08
N PHE A 153 -11.55 -7.49 7.22
CA PHE A 153 -11.79 -6.36 8.12
C PHE A 153 -11.99 -5.01 7.41
N THR A 154 -12.10 -5.01 6.08
CA THR A 154 -12.37 -3.84 5.23
C THR A 154 -13.76 -3.93 4.66
#